data_AF-A0A7X0ALU3-F1
#
_entry.id   AF-A0A7X0ALU3-F1
#
_cell.length_a   1.000
_cell.length_b   1.000
_cell.length_c   1.000
_cell.angle_alpha   90.00
_cell.angle_beta   90.00
_cell.angle_gamma   90.00
#
_symmetry.space_group_name_H-M   'P 1'
#
loop_
_entity.id
_entity.type
_entity.pdbx_description
1 polymer ?
#
loop_
_entity_poly.entity_id
_entity_poly.type
_entity_poly.pdbx_seq_one_letter_code
_entity_poly.pdbx_strand_id
1 'polypeptide(L)'
;MNRYVRVPLTEAQWIALVSFTFNEGIRRFQTSTLLRLLNAGDYAAVPAQLVRWNKETVKGVLRINDGLTNRRAAEIKLWNSK
;
A
#
# COMPACT_ATOMS: atom_id res chain seq x y z
N MET A 1 -11.95 3.48 -0.39
CA MET A 1 -11.48 2.09 -0.57
C MET A 1 -12.50 1.24 -1.31
N ASN A 2 -13.72 1.12 -0.78
CA ASN A 2 -14.78 0.18 -1.24
C ASN A 2 -15.23 0.34 -2.69
N ARG A 3 -15.00 1.51 -3.32
CA ARG A 3 -15.27 1.72 -4.75
C ARG A 3 -14.24 1.04 -5.67
N TYR A 4 -13.02 0.80 -5.18
CA TYR A 4 -11.88 0.41 -6.01
C TYR A 4 -11.42 -1.02 -5.75
N VAL A 5 -11.43 -1.46 -4.50
CA VAL A 5 -11.15 -2.85 -4.16
C VAL A 5 -12.41 -3.67 -4.44
N ARG A 6 -12.27 -4.70 -5.27
CA ARG A 6 -13.37 -5.57 -5.75
C ARG A 6 -13.34 -6.96 -5.15
N VAL A 7 -12.35 -7.24 -4.31
CA VAL A 7 -12.15 -8.52 -3.64
C VAL A 7 -12.42 -8.37 -2.14
N PRO A 8 -12.85 -9.42 -1.44
CA PRO A 8 -13.06 -9.36 0.00
C PRO A 8 -11.73 -9.08 0.72
N LEU A 9 -11.80 -8.32 1.81
CA LEU A 9 -10.65 -8.03 2.67
C LEU A 9 -11.01 -8.39 4.11
N THR A 10 -10.02 -8.80 4.89
CA THR A 10 -10.14 -8.79 6.35
C THR A 10 -10.15 -7.35 6.86
N GLU A 11 -10.57 -7.15 8.11
CA GLU A 11 -10.52 -5.83 8.75
C GLU A 11 -9.09 -5.28 8.77
N ALA A 12 -8.11 -6.10 9.15
CA ALA A 12 -6.71 -5.71 9.20
C ALA A 12 -6.17 -5.29 7.82
N GLN A 13 -6.50 -6.05 6.77
CA GLN A 13 -6.15 -5.71 5.39
C GLN A 13 -6.78 -4.38 4.96
N TRP A 14 -8.05 -4.15 5.30
CA TRP A 14 -8.73 -2.90 5.00
C TRP A 14 -8.08 -1.72 5.70
N ILE A 15 -7.77 -1.83 7.00
CA ILE A 15 -7.10 -0.79 7.78
C ILE A 15 -5.70 -0.51 7.22
N ALA A 16 -4.94 -1.53 6.82
CA ALA A 16 -3.62 -1.36 6.20
C ALA A 16 -3.71 -0.51 4.91
N LEU A 17 -4.68 -0.80 4.04
CA LEU A 17 -4.90 -0.02 2.83
C LEU A 17 -5.41 1.39 3.12
N VAL A 18 -6.23 1.58 4.17
CA VAL A 18 -6.66 2.91 4.61
C VAL A 18 -5.45 3.74 5.08
N SER A 19 -4.55 3.18 5.90
CA SER A 19 -3.31 3.85 6.29
C SER A 19 -2.46 4.22 5.07
N PHE A 20 -2.30 3.27 4.14
CA PHE A 20 -1.53 3.47 2.92
C PHE A 20 -2.10 4.63 2.09
N THR A 21 -3.41 4.60 1.83
CA THR A 21 -4.11 5.60 1.00
C THR A 21 -4.24 6.96 1.67
N PHE A 22 -4.29 7.02 2.99
CA PHE A 22 -4.21 8.27 3.74
C PHE A 22 -2.86 8.97 3.51
N ASN A 23 -1.77 8.19 3.47
CA ASN A 23 -0.43 8.74 3.31
C ASN A 23 -0.05 9.03 1.85
N GLU A 24 -0.31 8.13 0.91
CA GLU A 24 0.06 8.31 -0.52
C GLU A 24 -1.03 9.02 -1.35
N GLY A 25 -2.23 9.13 -0.80
CA GLY A 25 -3.39 9.66 -1.50
C GLY A 25 -4.10 8.61 -2.37
N ILE A 26 -5.44 8.70 -2.39
CA ILE A 26 -6.29 7.72 -3.08
C ILE A 26 -6.06 7.69 -4.61
N ARG A 27 -5.70 8.82 -5.23
CA ARG A 27 -5.48 8.89 -6.69
C ARG A 27 -4.32 8.00 -7.14
N ARG A 28 -3.22 7.96 -6.37
CA ARG A 28 -2.05 7.12 -6.65
C ARG A 28 -2.37 5.63 -6.45
N PHE A 29 -3.18 5.31 -5.45
CA PHE A 29 -3.63 3.94 -5.21
C PHE A 29 -4.53 3.41 -6.33
N GLN A 30 -5.44 4.22 -6.86
CA GLN A 30 -6.39 3.81 -7.92
C GLN A 30 -5.71 3.33 -9.21
N THR A 31 -4.56 3.88 -9.55
CA THR A 31 -3.79 3.50 -10.75
C THR A 31 -2.59 2.59 -10.42
N SER A 32 -2.47 2.15 -9.16
CA SER A 32 -1.32 1.38 -8.71
C SER A 32 -1.33 -0.06 -9.21
N THR A 33 -0.14 -0.61 -9.42
CA THR A 33 0.02 -2.06 -9.64
C THR A 33 -0.44 -2.87 -8.43
N LEU A 34 -0.33 -2.32 -7.21
CA LEU A 34 -0.86 -2.92 -5.98
C LEU A 34 -2.35 -3.23 -6.11
N LEU A 35 -3.18 -2.23 -6.45
CA LEU A 35 -4.63 -2.42 -6.57
C LEU A 35 -4.97 -3.40 -7.69
N ARG A 36 -4.24 -3.35 -8.82
CA ARG A 36 -4.46 -4.27 -9.95
C ARG A 36 -4.21 -5.73 -9.55
N LEU A 37 -3.11 -6.00 -8.84
CA LEU A 37 -2.78 -7.36 -8.37
C LEU A 37 -3.77 -7.82 -7.28
N LEU A 38 -4.10 -6.94 -6.33
CA LEU A 38 -5.10 -7.24 -5.31
C LEU A 38 -6.46 -7.61 -5.92
N ASN A 39 -6.94 -6.82 -6.88
CA ASN A 39 -8.21 -7.10 -7.56
C ASN A 39 -8.17 -8.34 -8.47
N ALA A 40 -6.98 -8.84 -8.82
CA ALA A 40 -6.81 -10.13 -9.47
C ALA A 40 -6.79 -11.31 -8.47
N GLY A 41 -6.97 -11.04 -7.17
CA GLY A 41 -6.92 -12.05 -6.11
C GLY A 41 -5.52 -12.36 -5.60
N ASP A 42 -4.51 -11.62 -6.03
CA ASP A 42 -3.13 -11.80 -5.58
C ASP A 42 -2.85 -10.98 -4.31
N TYR A 43 -3.36 -11.47 -3.17
CA TYR A 43 -3.14 -10.87 -1.86
C TYR A 43 -1.67 -10.94 -1.42
N ALA A 44 -0.94 -11.97 -1.87
CA ALA A 44 0.46 -12.19 -1.51
C ALA A 44 1.39 -11.16 -2.16
N ALA A 45 1.01 -10.59 -3.31
CA ALA A 45 1.75 -9.51 -3.94
C ALA A 45 1.64 -8.16 -3.22
N VAL A 46 0.63 -7.94 -2.38
CA VAL A 46 0.38 -6.63 -1.74
C VAL A 46 1.58 -6.16 -0.90
N PRO A 47 2.17 -6.98 -0.01
CA PRO A 47 3.37 -6.59 0.72
C PRO A 47 4.53 -6.15 -0.16
N ALA A 48 4.84 -6.92 -1.21
CA ALA A 48 5.91 -6.59 -2.14
C ALA A 48 5.64 -5.27 -2.88
N GLN A 49 4.37 -4.96 -3.18
CA GLN A 49 4.02 -3.68 -3.79
C GLN A 49 4.11 -2.53 -2.78
N LEU A 50 3.73 -2.71 -1.51
CA LEU A 50 3.81 -1.67 -0.48
C LEU A 50 5.26 -1.19 -0.27
N VAL A 51 6.24 -2.10 -0.20
CA VAL A 51 7.66 -1.74 0.00
C VAL A 51 8.18 -0.76 -1.05
N ARG A 52 7.64 -0.78 -2.27
CA ARG A 52 8.06 0.10 -3.37
C ARG A 52 7.68 1.57 -3.15
N TRP A 53 6.74 1.84 -2.25
CA TRP A 53 6.26 3.18 -1.89
C TRP A 53 7.03 3.73 -0.68
N ASN A 54 8.36 3.66 -0.76
CA ASN A 54 9.27 4.15 0.26
C ASN A 54 10.21 5.25 -0.22
N LYS A 55 9.89 5.86 -1.37
CA LYS A 55 10.71 6.89 -1.99
C LYS A 55 10.03 8.24 -1.95
N GLU A 56 10.83 9.27 -1.74
CA GLU A 56 10.40 10.66 -1.81
C GLU A 56 11.34 11.46 -2.71
N THR A 57 10.83 12.57 -3.25
CA THR A 57 11.64 13.50 -4.04
C THR A 57 12.04 14.67 -3.16
N VAL A 58 13.33 14.79 -2.86
CA VAL A 58 13.88 15.91 -2.08
C VAL A 58 14.91 16.61 -2.92
N LYS A 59 14.67 17.90 -3.22
CA LYS A 59 15.47 18.74 -4.13
C LYS A 59 15.58 18.13 -5.54
N GLY A 60 14.48 17.59 -6.07
CA GLY A 60 14.43 17.00 -7.42
C GLY A 60 15.02 15.60 -7.56
N VAL A 61 15.63 15.05 -6.49
CA VAL A 61 16.21 13.70 -6.50
C VAL A 61 15.31 12.74 -5.76
N LEU A 62 14.92 11.65 -6.45
CA LEU A 62 14.18 10.54 -5.86
C LEU A 62 15.13 9.71 -5.00
N ARG A 63 14.84 9.62 -3.70
CA ARG A 63 15.64 8.84 -2.73
C ARG A 63 14.73 7.97 -1.89
N ILE A 64 15.29 6.89 -1.32
CA ILE A 64 14.61 6.11 -0.30
C ILE A 64 14.50 6.95 0.98
N ASN A 65 13.34 6.89 1.64
CA ASN A 65 13.09 7.50 2.93
C ASN A 65 12.84 6.39 3.96
N ASP A 66 13.63 6.41 5.03
CA ASP A 66 13.57 5.39 6.09
C ASP A 66 12.26 5.45 6.88
N GLY A 67 11.69 6.64 7.06
CA GLY A 67 10.38 6.83 7.68
C GLY A 67 9.26 6.17 6.87
N LEU A 68 9.26 6.34 5.55
CA LEU A 68 8.32 5.65 4.67
C LEU A 68 8.58 4.14 4.68
N THR A 69 9.84 3.70 4.67
CA THR A 69 10.20 2.27 4.75
C THR A 69 9.62 1.63 6.03
N ASN A 70 9.80 2.28 7.18
CA ASN A 70 9.24 1.83 8.45
C ASN A 70 7.71 1.83 8.45
N ARG A 71 7.09 2.84 7.83
CA ARG A 71 5.63 2.90 7.67
C ARG A 71 5.10 1.73 6.83
N ARG A 72 5.76 1.41 5.70
CA ARG A 72 5.37 0.25 4.87
C ARG A 72 5.55 -1.06 5.61
N ALA A 73 6.61 -1.22 6.40
CA ALA A 73 6.78 -2.40 7.25
C ALA A 73 5.62 -2.57 8.25
N ALA A 74 5.17 -1.48 8.89
CA ALA A 74 4.02 -1.52 9.80
C ALA A 74 2.70 -1.86 9.09
N GLU A 75 2.46 -1.28 7.92
CA GLU A 75 1.27 -1.59 7.10
C GLU A 75 1.27 -3.03 6.61
N ILE A 76 2.43 -3.57 6.23
CA ILE A 76 2.60 -4.98 5.85
C ILE A 76 2.35 -5.91 7.04
N LYS A 77 2.86 -5.55 8.21
CA LYS A 77 2.61 -6.31 9.44
C LYS A 77 1.12 -6.39 9.75
N LEU A 78 0.41 -5.28 9.59
CA LEU A 78 -1.04 -5.22 9.76
C LEU A 78 -1.78 -6.00 8.65
N TRP A 79 -1.33 -5.92 7.41
CA TRP A 79 -1.90 -6.69 6.30
C TRP A 79 -1.83 -8.21 6.54
N ASN A 80 -0.74 -8.67 7.16
CA ASN A 80 -0.49 -10.08 7.46
C ASN A 80 -1.08 -10.54 8.80
N SER A 81 -1.64 -9.64 9.62
CA SER A 81 -2.30 -10.05 10.86
C SER A 81 -3.65 -10.69 10.58
N LYS A 82 -4.01 -11.68 11.42
CA LYS A 82 -5.27 -12.41 11.32
C LYS A 82 -6.47 -11.50 11.62
#